data_AF-G0YZS4-F1
#
_entry.id   AF-G0YZS4-F1
#
_cell.length_a   1.000
_cell.length_b   1.000
_cell.length_c   1.000
_cell.angle_alpha   90.00
_cell.angle_beta   90.00
_cell.angle_gamma   90.00
#
_symmetry.space_group_name_H-M   'P 1'
#
loop_
_entity.id
_entity.type
_entity.pdbx_description
1 polymer ?
#
loop_
_entity_poly.entity_id
_entity_poly.type
_entity_poly.pdbx_seq_one_letter_code
_entity_poly.pdbx_strand_id
1 'polypeptide(L)'
;FWGSTFWDANVTWWTTDPDFTLCFEQTVLVWTPCAFYWLFVLFDFWYLKASLDKNIPWNKLSIAKLFVNISLIVITALDLIMALVKKGGDSDLPLYDADIWCPIIKLATFLMLLIFIPLNRKYGVQTSGCQFMFWLLLTIFSIPRCRTEARMANDRSNIIGSNQVNPPDFSWEEYQYVSFLIFFAFTCLMLLINCFSDKLPRQTKYKRGPNEIPELSASFLSRITYRWFDSMALKGYRKPLEEKDLWDLRPQDSCKEVMPTFA
;
A
#
# COMPACT_ATOMS: atom_id res chain seq x y z
N PHE A 1 27.50 3.31 9.05
CA PHE A 1 26.49 2.86 8.08
C PHE A 1 26.81 1.40 7.72
N TRP A 2 26.47 0.81 6.58
CA TRP A 2 26.16 -0.65 6.50
C TRP A 2 27.26 -1.63 6.93
N GLY A 3 26.90 -2.66 7.71
CA GLY A 3 27.79 -3.79 8.06
C GLY A 3 28.02 -4.79 6.90
N SER A 4 27.44 -4.54 5.72
CA SER A 4 27.55 -5.34 4.50
C SER A 4 27.57 -4.44 3.25
N THR A 5 27.88 -5.02 2.08
CA THR A 5 27.92 -4.31 0.80
C THR A 5 26.53 -3.80 0.40
N PHE A 6 26.43 -2.51 0.04
CA PHE A 6 25.16 -1.88 -0.32
C PHE A 6 24.50 -2.47 -1.57
N TRP A 7 25.30 -2.82 -2.58
CA TRP A 7 24.86 -3.49 -3.80
C TRP A 7 26.05 -4.30 -4.34
N ASP A 8 25.82 -5.57 -4.64
CA ASP A 8 26.77 -6.44 -5.33
C ASP A 8 26.23 -6.88 -6.70
N ALA A 9 26.95 -6.53 -7.77
CA ALA A 9 26.61 -6.88 -9.14
C ALA A 9 26.76 -8.38 -9.42
N ASN A 10 27.63 -9.10 -8.71
CA ASN A 10 27.78 -10.54 -8.91
C ASN A 10 26.57 -11.32 -8.39
N VAL A 11 25.98 -10.87 -7.27
CA VAL A 11 24.79 -11.46 -6.67
C VAL A 11 23.51 -11.11 -7.45
N THR A 12 23.47 -9.94 -8.08
CA THR A 12 22.29 -9.46 -8.83
C THR A 12 22.30 -9.81 -10.32
N TRP A 13 23.44 -9.68 -11.00
CA TRP A 13 23.52 -9.73 -12.47
C TRP A 13 24.37 -10.89 -13.01
N TRP A 14 25.43 -11.29 -12.29
CA TRP A 14 26.36 -12.32 -12.76
C TRP A 14 26.14 -13.68 -12.07
N THR A 15 24.88 -14.09 -11.93
CA THR A 15 24.48 -15.37 -11.32
C THR A 15 23.26 -15.96 -12.04
N THR A 16 23.07 -17.27 -11.95
CA THR A 16 21.87 -17.96 -12.43
C THR A 16 20.68 -17.83 -11.48
N ASP A 17 20.93 -17.38 -10.25
CA ASP A 17 19.94 -17.22 -9.20
C ASP A 17 20.04 -15.82 -8.57
N PRO A 18 19.46 -14.80 -9.22
CA PRO A 18 19.70 -13.39 -8.86
C PRO A 18 19.00 -13.03 -7.55
N ASP A 19 19.71 -12.44 -6.60
CA ASP A 19 19.17 -11.92 -5.34
C ASP A 19 19.69 -10.50 -5.07
N PHE A 20 18.95 -9.72 -4.29
CA PHE A 20 19.43 -8.42 -3.82
C PHE A 20 20.20 -8.58 -2.51
N THR A 21 21.16 -7.69 -2.28
CA THR A 21 21.83 -7.61 -0.98
C THR A 21 20.84 -7.18 0.11
N LEU A 22 20.90 -7.79 1.31
CA LEU A 22 20.02 -7.48 2.44
C LEU A 22 19.90 -5.98 2.74
N CYS A 23 21.01 -5.26 2.67
CA CYS A 23 21.06 -3.81 2.83
C CYS A 23 20.13 -3.08 1.84
N PHE A 24 20.18 -3.46 0.57
CA PHE A 24 19.35 -2.88 -0.49
C PHE A 24 17.87 -3.19 -0.28
N GLU A 25 17.55 -4.42 0.13
CA GLU A 25 16.18 -4.84 0.42
C GLU A 25 15.57 -4.13 1.62
N GLN A 26 16.35 -3.90 2.66
CA GLN A 26 15.88 -3.21 3.86
C GLN A 26 15.79 -1.69 3.66
N THR A 27 16.62 -1.11 2.78
CA THR A 27 16.57 0.33 2.47
C THR A 27 15.71 0.67 1.29
N VAL A 28 16.26 0.52 0.09
CA VAL A 28 15.76 1.17 -1.12
C VAL A 28 14.36 0.67 -1.40
N LEU A 29 14.11 -0.63 -1.23
CA LEU A 29 12.81 -1.25 -1.43
C LEU A 29 11.75 -0.78 -0.42
N VAL A 30 12.14 -0.41 0.80
CA VAL A 30 11.23 0.09 1.84
C VAL A 30 11.07 1.61 1.77
N TRP A 31 12.15 2.34 1.50
CA TRP A 31 12.20 3.79 1.52
C TRP A 31 11.57 4.38 0.27
N THR A 32 11.70 3.73 -0.89
CA THR A 32 11.10 4.20 -2.15
C THR A 32 9.58 4.39 -2.05
N PRO A 33 8.77 3.41 -1.58
CA PRO A 33 7.31 3.60 -1.47
C PRO A 33 6.96 4.64 -0.39
N CYS A 34 7.69 4.69 0.72
CA CYS A 34 7.50 5.72 1.75
C CYS A 34 7.78 7.14 1.21
N ALA A 35 8.91 7.33 0.53
CA ALA A 35 9.29 8.60 -0.09
C ALA A 35 8.29 9.02 -1.18
N PHE A 36 7.83 8.08 -2.00
CA PHE A 36 6.74 8.30 -2.96
C PHE A 36 5.51 8.84 -2.22
N TYR A 37 5.04 8.17 -1.17
CA TYR A 37 3.86 8.62 -0.45
C TYR A 37 4.05 10.02 0.14
N TRP A 38 5.19 10.30 0.77
CA TRP A 38 5.47 11.61 1.37
C TRP A 38 5.54 12.75 0.35
N LEU A 39 6.03 12.46 -0.86
CA LEU A 39 6.03 13.43 -1.95
C LEU A 39 4.61 13.73 -2.44
N PHE A 40 3.80 12.69 -2.63
CA PHE A 40 2.47 12.83 -3.23
C PHE A 40 1.34 13.15 -2.23
N VAL A 41 1.58 13.01 -0.92
CA VAL A 41 0.58 13.29 0.12
C VAL A 41 0.15 14.76 0.15
N LEU A 42 1.05 15.69 -0.22
CA LEU A 42 0.74 17.12 -0.29
C LEU A 42 -0.26 17.40 -1.43
N PHE A 43 -0.06 16.77 -2.58
CA PHE A 43 -0.98 16.84 -3.72
C PHE A 43 -2.31 16.15 -3.38
N ASP A 44 -2.28 14.99 -2.72
CA ASP A 44 -3.49 14.29 -2.27
C ASP A 44 -4.30 15.15 -1.29
N PHE A 45 -3.63 15.85 -0.37
CA PHE A 45 -4.28 16.76 0.57
C PHE A 45 -4.93 17.97 -0.11
N TRP A 46 -4.26 18.56 -1.11
CA TRP A 46 -4.83 19.64 -1.91
C TRP A 46 -6.07 19.17 -2.68
N TYR A 47 -5.98 18.00 -3.33
CA TYR A 47 -7.10 17.37 -4.02
C TYR A 47 -8.28 17.06 -3.07
N LEU A 48 -8.00 16.54 -1.87
CA LEU A 48 -8.99 16.30 -0.83
C LEU A 48 -9.77 17.56 -0.44
N LYS A 49 -9.07 18.69 -0.28
CA LYS A 49 -9.70 19.97 0.05
C LYS A 49 -10.59 20.49 -1.08
N ALA A 50 -10.19 20.27 -2.33
CA ALA A 50 -10.97 20.66 -3.51
C ALA A 50 -12.23 19.79 -3.71
N SER A 51 -12.35 18.65 -3.03
CA SER A 51 -13.49 17.76 -3.17
C SER A 51 -14.82 18.44 -2.81
N LEU A 52 -15.77 18.33 -3.73
CA LEU A 52 -17.14 18.84 -3.62
C LEU A 52 -18.06 17.92 -2.83
N ASP A 53 -17.67 16.66 -2.67
CA ASP A 53 -18.41 15.66 -1.92
C ASP A 53 -17.95 15.63 -0.47
N LYS A 54 -18.83 15.27 0.47
CA LYS A 54 -18.53 15.20 1.90
C LYS A 54 -19.20 14.00 2.56
N ASN A 55 -18.60 13.56 3.66
CA ASN A 55 -19.19 12.61 4.60
C ASN A 55 -19.58 11.25 3.98
N ILE A 56 -18.58 10.41 3.73
CA ILE A 56 -18.80 8.98 3.48
C ILE A 56 -19.22 8.31 4.80
N PRO A 57 -20.27 7.48 4.81
CA PRO A 57 -20.63 6.72 6.01
C PRO A 57 -19.59 5.63 6.29
N TRP A 58 -19.40 5.30 7.58
CA TRP A 58 -18.61 4.13 7.94
C TRP A 58 -19.21 2.88 7.29
N ASN A 59 -18.37 2.14 6.58
CA ASN A 59 -18.71 0.87 5.97
C ASN A 59 -17.71 -0.20 6.43
N LYS A 60 -17.97 -1.46 6.06
CA LYS A 60 -17.08 -2.57 6.39
C LYS A 60 -15.67 -2.38 5.80
N LEU A 61 -15.55 -1.73 4.65
CA LEU A 61 -14.30 -1.54 3.91
C LEU A 61 -13.38 -0.50 4.59
N SER A 62 -13.90 0.67 4.96
CA SER A 62 -13.22 1.71 5.72
C SER A 62 -12.83 1.23 7.12
N ILE A 63 -13.66 0.41 7.76
CA ILE A 63 -13.32 -0.22 9.05
C ILE A 63 -12.19 -1.24 8.85
N ALA A 64 -12.25 -2.06 7.79
CA ALA A 64 -11.18 -3.01 7.47
C ALA A 64 -9.85 -2.30 7.16
N LYS A 65 -9.87 -1.22 6.37
CA LYS A 65 -8.69 -0.36 6.12
C LYS A 65 -8.07 0.15 7.42
N LEU A 66 -8.91 0.66 8.33
CA LEU A 66 -8.46 1.17 9.62
C LEU A 66 -7.85 0.05 10.48
N PHE A 67 -8.54 -1.08 10.59
CA PHE A 67 -8.08 -2.22 11.39
C PHE A 67 -6.73 -2.76 10.88
N VAL A 68 -6.63 -3.05 9.58
CA VAL A 68 -5.38 -3.55 8.96
C VAL A 68 -4.24 -2.55 9.13
N ASN A 69 -4.50 -1.26 8.97
CA ASN A 69 -3.47 -0.24 9.15
C ASN A 69 -3.01 -0.12 10.62
N ILE A 70 -3.93 -0.21 11.59
CA ILE A 70 -3.58 -0.26 13.02
C ILE A 70 -2.75 -1.52 13.33
N SER A 71 -3.15 -2.69 12.80
CA SER A 71 -2.37 -3.93 12.97
C SER A 71 -0.94 -3.78 12.43
N LEU A 72 -0.77 -3.16 11.25
CA LEU A 72 0.54 -2.87 10.68
C LEU A 72 1.38 -1.94 11.58
N ILE A 73 0.77 -0.90 12.16
CA ILE A 73 1.45 -0.01 13.12
C ILE A 73 1.94 -0.82 14.32
N VAL A 74 1.08 -1.67 14.90
CA VAL A 74 1.45 -2.50 16.06
C VAL A 74 2.61 -3.42 15.73
N ILE A 75 2.55 -4.14 14.60
CA ILE A 75 3.65 -5.03 14.16
C ILE A 75 4.95 -4.25 14.02
N THR A 76 4.94 -3.12 13.30
CA THR A 76 6.16 -2.32 13.13
C THR A 76 6.68 -1.67 14.42
N ALA A 77 5.80 -1.37 15.37
CA ALA A 77 6.20 -0.90 16.69
C ALA A 77 6.87 -2.01 17.52
N LEU A 78 6.34 -3.24 17.44
CA LEU A 78 6.96 -4.41 18.07
C LEU A 78 8.34 -4.69 17.47
N ASP A 79 8.48 -4.63 16.14
CA ASP A 79 9.77 -4.79 15.45
C ASP A 79 10.80 -3.75 15.95
N LEU A 80 10.37 -2.49 16.10
CA LEU A 80 11.23 -1.42 16.63
C LEU A 80 11.64 -1.69 18.09
N ILE A 81 10.70 -2.08 18.95
CA ILE A 81 10.97 -2.39 20.36
C ILE A 81 11.96 -3.55 20.46
N MET A 82 11.73 -4.61 19.68
CA MET A 82 12.59 -5.79 19.66
C MET A 82 14.00 -5.45 19.17
N ALA A 83 14.13 -4.61 18.14
CA ALA A 83 15.43 -4.11 17.67
C ALA A 83 16.16 -3.25 18.74
N LEU A 84 15.43 -2.41 19.48
CA LEU A 84 15.99 -1.58 20.55
C LEU A 84 16.40 -2.40 21.78
N VAL A 85 15.61 -3.39 22.18
CA VAL A 85 15.95 -4.31 23.29
C VAL A 85 17.21 -5.08 22.97
N LYS A 86 17.34 -5.59 21.73
CA LYS A 86 18.54 -6.29 21.28
C LYS A 86 19.77 -5.39 21.28
N LYS A 87 19.61 -4.09 20.99
CA LYS A 87 20.70 -3.10 21.06
C LYS A 87 21.14 -2.80 22.50
N GLY A 88 20.22 -2.87 23.46
CA GLY A 88 20.46 -2.52 24.86
C GLY A 88 20.99 -3.67 25.73
N GLY A 89 20.79 -4.93 25.33
CA GLY A 89 21.44 -6.08 25.95
C GLY A 89 22.79 -6.32 25.30
N ASP A 90 23.86 -6.39 26.09
CA ASP A 90 25.28 -6.64 25.69
C ASP A 90 25.45 -7.86 24.78
N SER A 91 25.02 -7.76 23.54
CA SER A 91 25.18 -8.77 22.50
C SER A 91 26.13 -8.17 21.46
N ASP A 92 27.30 -8.78 21.30
CA ASP A 92 28.37 -8.43 20.33
C ASP A 92 27.94 -8.60 18.86
N LEU A 93 26.63 -8.61 18.57
CA LEU A 93 26.09 -8.72 17.22
C LEU A 93 26.04 -7.32 16.57
N PRO A 94 26.48 -7.18 15.31
CA PRO A 94 26.48 -5.91 14.62
C PRO A 94 25.05 -5.47 14.28
N LEU A 95 24.39 -4.78 15.21
CA LEU A 95 23.13 -4.09 14.96
C LEU A 95 23.41 -2.87 14.09
N TYR A 96 22.78 -2.85 12.93
CA TYR A 96 23.07 -1.86 11.93
C TYR A 96 22.06 -0.71 11.98
N ASP A 97 22.51 0.54 11.78
CA ASP A 97 21.70 1.76 11.96
C ASP A 97 20.34 1.71 11.24
N ALA A 98 20.27 1.02 10.12
CA ALA A 98 19.03 0.96 9.36
C ALA A 98 17.99 -0.02 9.87
N ASP A 99 18.35 -1.00 10.71
CA ASP A 99 17.37 -1.81 11.41
C ASP A 99 16.51 -0.95 12.35
N ILE A 100 17.01 0.24 12.72
CA ILE A 100 16.29 1.25 13.51
C ILE A 100 15.55 2.23 12.61
N TRP A 101 16.19 2.75 11.56
CA TRP A 101 15.57 3.77 10.69
C TRP A 101 14.40 3.22 9.86
N CYS A 102 14.49 1.98 9.37
CA CYS A 102 13.44 1.38 8.55
C CYS A 102 12.08 1.29 9.26
N PRO A 103 11.98 0.72 10.49
CA PRO A 103 10.71 0.70 11.22
C PRO A 103 10.23 2.10 11.60
N ILE A 104 11.12 3.07 11.89
CA ILE A 104 10.73 4.47 12.14
C ILE A 104 10.05 5.10 10.92
N ILE A 105 10.63 4.94 9.73
CA ILE A 105 10.07 5.49 8.48
C ILE A 105 8.74 4.82 8.14
N LYS A 106 8.62 3.49 8.33
CA LYS A 106 7.37 2.76 8.17
C LYS A 106 6.29 3.27 9.14
N LEU A 107 6.62 3.41 10.43
CA LEU A 107 5.70 3.92 11.45
C LEU A 107 5.20 5.32 11.11
N ALA A 108 6.09 6.24 10.75
CA ALA A 108 5.71 7.58 10.33
C ALA A 108 4.76 7.55 9.13
N THR A 109 5.04 6.70 8.13
CA THR A 109 4.19 6.53 6.94
C THR A 109 2.82 5.95 7.29
N PHE A 110 2.76 4.92 8.15
CA PHE A 110 1.50 4.31 8.54
C PHE A 110 0.65 5.23 9.41
N LEU A 111 1.24 6.05 10.28
CA LEU A 111 0.53 7.09 11.02
C LEU A 111 -0.10 8.12 10.08
N MET A 112 0.63 8.55 9.03
CA MET A 112 0.05 9.42 8.01
C MET A 112 -1.12 8.75 7.29
N LEU A 113 -0.98 7.48 6.89
CA LEU A 113 -2.07 6.72 6.26
C LEU A 113 -3.29 6.57 7.19
N LEU A 114 -3.06 6.34 8.49
CA LEU A 114 -4.10 6.27 9.51
C LEU A 114 -4.90 7.57 9.60
N ILE A 115 -4.23 8.73 9.51
CA ILE A 115 -4.87 10.05 9.49
C ILE A 115 -5.63 10.28 8.17
N PHE A 116 -5.09 9.80 7.05
CA PHE A 116 -5.72 10.00 5.73
C PHE A 116 -7.01 9.19 5.55
N ILE A 117 -7.14 7.99 6.13
CA ILE A 117 -8.38 7.19 6.07
C ILE A 117 -9.63 8.00 6.51
N PRO A 118 -9.69 8.60 7.71
CA PRO A 118 -10.82 9.43 8.13
C PRO A 118 -10.91 10.76 7.37
N LEU A 119 -9.79 11.33 6.89
CA LEU A 119 -9.83 12.54 6.06
C LEU A 119 -10.51 12.28 4.71
N ASN A 120 -10.13 11.20 4.00
CA ASN A 120 -10.77 10.77 2.76
C ASN A 120 -12.28 10.63 2.96
N ARG A 121 -12.68 10.04 4.09
CA ARG A 121 -14.09 9.90 4.48
C ARG A 121 -14.79 11.25 4.71
N LYS A 122 -14.14 12.18 5.44
CA LYS A 122 -14.66 13.53 5.73
C LYS A 122 -14.85 14.34 4.44
N TYR A 123 -13.87 14.28 3.54
CA TYR A 123 -13.85 14.98 2.26
C TYR A 123 -14.51 14.21 1.11
N GLY A 124 -15.23 13.13 1.39
CA GLY A 124 -16.05 12.45 0.37
C GLY A 124 -15.26 11.72 -0.73
N VAL A 125 -13.96 11.52 -0.57
CA VAL A 125 -13.11 10.84 -1.56
C VAL A 125 -13.21 9.33 -1.36
N GLN A 126 -13.88 8.64 -2.29
CA GLN A 126 -14.17 7.20 -2.22
C GLN A 126 -12.94 6.31 -2.44
N THR A 127 -11.95 6.80 -3.19
CA THR A 127 -10.73 6.05 -3.51
C THR A 127 -9.58 7.04 -3.69
N SER A 128 -8.46 6.82 -3.00
CA SER A 128 -7.25 7.63 -3.15
C SER A 128 -6.24 6.86 -4.01
N GLY A 129 -5.85 7.46 -5.13
CA GLY A 129 -4.84 6.90 -6.03
C GLY A 129 -3.46 6.82 -5.39
N CYS A 130 -3.09 7.82 -4.57
CA CYS A 130 -1.83 7.85 -3.84
C CYS A 130 -1.74 6.67 -2.87
N GLN A 131 -2.81 6.38 -2.13
CA GLN A 131 -2.87 5.23 -1.23
C GLN A 131 -2.74 3.91 -2.01
N PHE A 132 -3.49 3.75 -3.10
CA PHE A 132 -3.40 2.54 -3.92
C PHE A 132 -1.98 2.32 -4.48
N MET A 133 -1.37 3.35 -5.07
CA MET A 133 -0.02 3.28 -5.62
C MET A 133 1.04 2.99 -4.54
N PHE A 134 0.91 3.58 -3.35
CA PHE A 134 1.78 3.27 -2.22
C PHE A 134 1.71 1.78 -1.86
N TRP A 135 0.51 1.23 -1.65
CA TRP A 135 0.34 -0.19 -1.28
C TRP A 135 0.81 -1.13 -2.40
N LEU A 136 0.61 -0.74 -3.66
CA LEU A 136 1.09 -1.49 -4.83
C LEU A 136 2.62 -1.56 -4.83
N LEU A 137 3.29 -0.40 -4.76
CA LEU A 137 4.75 -0.31 -4.75
C LEU A 137 5.35 -1.03 -3.54
N LEU A 138 4.78 -0.83 -2.34
CA LEU A 138 5.24 -1.50 -1.13
C LEU A 138 5.10 -3.02 -1.25
N THR A 139 4.01 -3.53 -1.83
CA THR A 139 3.83 -4.97 -2.06
C THR A 139 4.87 -5.49 -3.04
N ILE A 140 5.02 -4.86 -4.20
CA ILE A 140 5.98 -5.28 -5.25
C ILE A 140 7.41 -5.30 -4.70
N PHE A 141 7.81 -4.26 -3.98
CA PHE A 141 9.16 -4.15 -3.42
C PHE A 141 9.38 -5.03 -2.18
N SER A 142 8.32 -5.57 -1.57
CA SER A 142 8.45 -6.56 -0.50
C SER A 142 8.64 -7.99 -1.03
N ILE A 143 8.36 -8.25 -2.32
CA ILE A 143 8.50 -9.60 -2.92
C ILE A 143 9.94 -10.13 -2.86
N PRO A 144 10.99 -9.37 -3.24
CA PRO A 144 12.36 -9.88 -3.17
C PRO A 144 12.74 -10.29 -1.75
N ARG A 145 12.43 -9.44 -0.76
CA ARG A 145 12.65 -9.76 0.64
C ARG A 145 11.88 -11.02 1.09
N CYS A 146 10.66 -11.21 0.63
CA CYS A 146 9.90 -12.42 0.94
C CYS A 146 10.58 -13.69 0.44
N ARG A 147 11.20 -13.65 -0.74
CA ARG A 147 11.97 -14.77 -1.27
C ARG A 147 13.23 -15.01 -0.45
N THR A 148 13.97 -13.96 -0.13
CA THR A 148 15.20 -14.01 0.68
C THR A 148 14.93 -14.62 2.05
N GLU A 149 13.90 -14.12 2.75
CA GLU A 149 13.50 -14.60 4.08
C GLU A 149 13.01 -16.06 4.04
N ALA A 150 12.27 -16.46 2.98
CA ALA A 150 11.84 -17.85 2.81
C ALA A 150 13.01 -18.83 2.55
N ARG A 151 14.02 -18.41 1.78
CA ARG A 151 15.25 -19.21 1.56
C ARG A 151 16.03 -19.36 2.85
N MET A 152 16.24 -18.26 3.56
CA MET A 152 16.95 -18.29 4.85
C MET A 152 16.24 -19.16 5.88
N ALA A 153 14.90 -19.14 5.93
CA ALA A 153 14.14 -20.03 6.80
C ALA A 153 14.35 -21.51 6.44
N ASN A 154 14.37 -21.86 5.16
CA ASN A 154 14.65 -23.21 4.71
C ASN A 154 16.08 -23.66 5.08
N ASP A 155 17.07 -22.81 4.86
CA ASP A 155 18.47 -23.10 5.20
C ASP A 155 18.66 -23.30 6.70
N ARG A 156 18.05 -22.45 7.54
CA ARG A 156 18.04 -22.62 9.00
C ARG A 156 17.38 -23.94 9.41
N SER A 157 16.27 -24.30 8.79
CA SER A 157 15.58 -25.57 9.09
C SER A 157 16.45 -26.79 8.78
N ASN A 158 17.26 -26.72 7.71
CA ASN A 158 18.22 -27.77 7.35
C ASN A 158 19.37 -27.87 8.37
N ILE A 159 19.85 -26.75 8.89
CA ILE A 159 20.92 -26.71 9.90
C ILE A 159 20.42 -27.30 11.22
N ILE A 160 19.22 -26.91 11.68
CA ILE A 160 18.61 -27.45 12.91
C ILE A 160 18.32 -28.95 12.78
N GLY A 161 17.92 -29.41 11.59
CA GLY A 161 17.70 -30.83 11.29
C GLY A 161 18.99 -31.65 11.16
N SER A 162 20.15 -31.01 11.04
CA SER A 162 21.44 -31.70 11.10
C SER A 162 21.80 -31.98 12.57
N ASN A 163 22.24 -33.20 12.89
CA ASN A 163 22.59 -33.64 14.25
C ASN A 163 23.85 -32.93 14.80
N GLN A 164 23.84 -31.60 14.89
CA GLN A 164 24.91 -30.80 15.49
C GLN A 164 24.80 -30.82 17.02
N VAL A 165 25.94 -30.93 17.69
CA VAL A 165 26.06 -31.07 19.15
C VAL A 165 25.67 -29.78 19.89
N ASN A 166 25.78 -28.62 19.24
CA ASN A 166 25.30 -27.33 19.74
C ASN A 166 24.73 -26.52 18.56
N PRO A 167 23.41 -26.58 18.28
CA PRO A 167 22.82 -25.76 17.25
C PRO A 167 22.91 -24.27 17.66
N PRO A 168 23.27 -23.36 16.75
CA PRO A 168 23.20 -21.92 17.02
C PRO A 168 21.75 -21.51 17.34
N ASP A 169 21.60 -20.55 18.26
CA ASP A 169 20.30 -19.98 18.60
C ASP A 169 19.81 -19.07 17.47
N PHE A 170 18.69 -19.43 16.84
CA PHE A 170 18.06 -18.72 15.73
C PHE A 170 16.76 -17.99 16.15
N SER A 171 16.51 -17.84 17.45
CA SER A 171 15.25 -17.27 17.97
C SER A 171 14.94 -15.87 17.43
N TRP A 172 15.95 -15.02 17.26
CA TRP A 172 15.79 -13.68 16.71
C TRP A 172 15.44 -13.70 15.22
N GLU A 173 16.15 -14.51 14.46
CA GLU A 173 15.99 -14.65 13.03
C GLU A 173 14.64 -15.27 12.67
N GLU A 174 14.14 -16.18 13.52
CA GLU A 174 12.79 -16.72 13.43
C GLU A 174 11.73 -15.65 13.72
N TYR A 175 11.93 -14.82 14.75
CA TYR A 175 11.06 -13.67 15.01
C TYR A 175 11.00 -12.71 13.81
N GLN A 176 12.14 -12.35 13.22
CA GLN A 176 12.21 -11.47 12.05
C GLN A 176 11.46 -12.07 10.85
N TYR A 177 11.62 -13.38 10.62
CA TYR A 177 10.92 -14.10 9.56
C TYR A 177 9.40 -14.07 9.75
N VAL A 178 8.93 -14.46 10.94
CA VAL A 178 7.48 -14.51 11.25
C VAL A 178 6.87 -13.12 11.20
N SER A 179 7.53 -12.13 11.79
CA SER A 179 7.05 -10.73 11.78
C SER A 179 6.96 -10.20 10.35
N PHE A 180 7.98 -10.45 9.52
CA PHE A 180 7.98 -10.03 8.11
C PHE A 180 6.84 -10.69 7.31
N LEU A 181 6.58 -11.99 7.49
CA LEU A 181 5.49 -12.67 6.78
C LEU A 181 4.11 -12.12 7.16
N ILE A 182 3.89 -11.86 8.46
CA ILE A 182 2.66 -11.25 8.94
C ILE A 182 2.51 -9.85 8.33
N PHE A 183 3.58 -9.05 8.35
CA PHE A 183 3.62 -7.73 7.71
C PHE A 183 3.30 -7.79 6.21
N PHE A 184 3.90 -8.73 5.48
CA PHE A 184 3.68 -8.91 4.05
C PHE A 184 2.23 -9.33 3.75
N ALA A 185 1.67 -10.26 4.52
CA ALA A 185 0.28 -10.68 4.39
C ALA A 185 -0.71 -9.50 4.60
N PHE A 186 -0.49 -8.69 5.64
CA PHE A 186 -1.31 -7.49 5.86
C PHE A 186 -1.13 -6.43 4.78
N THR A 187 0.08 -6.28 4.23
CA THR A 187 0.35 -5.37 3.11
C THR A 187 -0.41 -5.79 1.86
N CYS A 188 -0.38 -7.08 1.51
CA CYS A 188 -1.17 -7.66 0.42
C CYS A 188 -2.67 -7.48 0.65
N LEU A 189 -3.16 -7.76 1.87
CA LEU A 189 -4.56 -7.55 2.24
C LEU A 189 -4.96 -6.08 2.06
N MET A 190 -4.11 -5.14 2.48
CA MET A 190 -4.38 -3.71 2.33
C MET A 190 -4.42 -3.27 0.86
N LEU A 191 -3.54 -3.80 0.02
CA LEU A 191 -3.59 -3.58 -1.43
C LEU A 191 -4.93 -4.06 -2.01
N LEU A 192 -5.35 -5.29 -1.68
CA LEU A 192 -6.62 -5.86 -2.13
C LEU A 192 -7.81 -5.02 -1.70
N ILE A 193 -7.83 -4.54 -0.44
CA ILE A 193 -8.91 -3.67 0.05
C ILE A 193 -8.94 -2.34 -0.72
N ASN A 194 -7.79 -1.79 -1.13
CA ASN A 194 -7.71 -0.56 -1.91
C ASN A 194 -8.08 -0.73 -3.40
N CYS A 195 -8.21 -1.96 -3.90
CA CYS A 195 -8.77 -2.21 -5.25
C CYS A 195 -10.27 -1.87 -5.35
N PHE A 196 -10.97 -1.75 -4.22
CA PHE A 196 -12.40 -1.48 -4.13
C PHE A 196 -12.67 -0.04 -3.68
N SER A 197 -13.73 0.58 -4.22
CA SER A 197 -14.16 1.92 -3.81
C SER A 197 -14.95 1.88 -2.51
N ASP A 198 -14.81 2.94 -1.70
CA ASP A 198 -15.67 3.15 -0.54
C ASP A 198 -17.11 3.50 -0.95
N LYS A 199 -18.02 3.52 0.03
CA LYS A 199 -19.43 3.85 -0.22
C LYS A 199 -19.58 5.30 -0.70
N LEU A 200 -20.67 5.55 -1.39
CA LEU A 200 -21.02 6.88 -1.86
C LEU A 200 -21.12 7.89 -0.69
N PRO A 201 -20.66 9.14 -0.89
CA PRO A 201 -20.79 10.22 0.08
C PRO A 201 -22.26 10.60 0.30
N ARG A 202 -22.61 11.02 1.53
CA ARG A 202 -23.97 11.46 1.88
C ARG A 202 -24.30 12.86 1.39
N GLN A 203 -23.29 13.70 1.24
CA GLN A 203 -23.43 15.09 0.83
C GLN A 203 -22.67 15.28 -0.47
N THR A 204 -23.37 15.68 -1.52
CA THR A 204 -22.80 15.90 -2.85
C THR A 204 -23.29 17.25 -3.37
N LYS A 205 -22.44 17.99 -4.08
CA LYS A 205 -22.85 19.28 -4.69
C LYS A 205 -23.93 19.07 -5.76
N TYR A 206 -23.84 17.97 -6.51
CA TYR A 206 -24.73 17.65 -7.61
C TYR A 206 -25.69 16.52 -7.22
N LYS A 207 -26.94 16.61 -7.69
CA LYS A 207 -27.94 15.53 -7.57
C LYS A 207 -27.52 14.37 -8.47
N ARG A 208 -27.49 13.15 -7.91
CA ARG A 208 -27.15 11.93 -8.66
C ARG A 208 -28.41 11.36 -9.30
N GLY A 209 -28.40 11.26 -10.63
CA GLY A 209 -29.50 10.70 -11.43
C GLY A 209 -29.44 9.17 -11.50
N PRO A 210 -30.50 8.52 -12.02
CA PRO A 210 -30.51 7.07 -12.22
C PRO A 210 -29.49 6.59 -13.25
N ASN A 211 -29.08 7.45 -14.19
CA ASN A 211 -28.13 7.16 -15.26
C ASN A 211 -26.75 7.80 -15.02
N GLU A 212 -26.35 7.99 -13.75
CA GLU A 212 -25.03 8.54 -13.41
C GLU A 212 -23.90 7.68 -14.00
N ILE A 213 -22.88 8.33 -14.55
CA ILE A 213 -21.70 7.65 -15.09
C ILE A 213 -20.95 6.86 -13.99
N PRO A 214 -20.69 5.55 -14.19
CA PRO A 214 -20.04 4.70 -13.18
C PRO A 214 -18.62 5.14 -12.81
N GLU A 215 -17.92 5.90 -13.66
CA GLU A 215 -16.58 6.44 -13.40
C GLU A 215 -16.49 7.19 -12.05
N LEU A 216 -17.54 7.94 -11.69
CA LEU A 216 -17.58 8.74 -10.46
C LEU A 216 -17.55 7.89 -9.18
N SER A 217 -18.05 6.65 -9.22
CA SER A 217 -18.06 5.70 -8.09
C SER A 217 -17.08 4.54 -8.25
N ALA A 218 -16.40 4.45 -9.40
CA ALA A 218 -15.41 3.44 -9.70
C ALA A 218 -14.19 3.54 -8.76
N SER A 219 -13.61 2.39 -8.42
CA SER A 219 -12.33 2.33 -7.71
C SER A 219 -11.21 2.90 -8.57
N PHE A 220 -10.10 3.31 -7.94
CA PHE A 220 -8.95 3.85 -8.66
C PHE A 220 -8.43 2.88 -9.73
N LEU A 221 -8.34 1.58 -9.39
CA LEU A 221 -7.94 0.55 -10.35
C LEU A 221 -8.89 0.50 -11.55
N SER A 222 -10.21 0.51 -11.31
CA SER A 222 -11.22 0.50 -12.36
C SER A 222 -11.12 1.73 -13.26
N ARG A 223 -10.79 2.91 -12.71
CA ARG A 223 -10.56 4.14 -13.48
C ARG A 223 -9.35 4.03 -14.41
N ILE A 224 -8.24 3.47 -13.94
CA ILE A 224 -7.03 3.27 -14.76
C ILE A 224 -7.26 2.22 -15.85
N THR A 225 -7.89 1.09 -15.51
CA THR A 225 -8.10 -0.02 -16.47
C THR A 225 -9.33 0.17 -17.35
N TYR A 226 -10.05 1.29 -17.20
CA TYR A 226 -11.33 1.57 -17.87
C TYR A 226 -12.40 0.50 -17.67
N ARG A 227 -12.27 -0.34 -16.63
CA ARG A 227 -13.18 -1.47 -16.36
C ARG A 227 -14.63 -1.04 -16.10
N TRP A 228 -14.83 0.20 -15.66
CA TRP A 228 -16.17 0.79 -15.51
C TRP A 228 -16.93 0.90 -16.85
N PHE A 229 -16.22 0.95 -17.98
CA PHE A 229 -16.80 1.04 -19.33
C PHE A 229 -17.19 -0.33 -19.92
N ASP A 230 -16.64 -1.44 -19.42
CA ASP A 230 -16.85 -2.80 -19.95
C ASP A 230 -18.34 -3.14 -20.15
N SER A 231 -19.19 -2.73 -19.19
CA SER A 231 -20.63 -2.97 -19.25
C SER A 231 -21.29 -2.31 -20.47
N MET A 232 -20.83 -1.12 -20.85
CA MET A 232 -21.32 -0.37 -22.01
C MET A 232 -20.77 -0.95 -23.30
N ALA A 233 -19.48 -1.29 -23.33
CA ALA A 233 -18.86 -1.94 -24.48
C ALA A 233 -19.56 -3.27 -24.83
N LEU A 234 -19.83 -4.10 -23.82
CA LEU A 234 -20.54 -5.37 -24.00
C LEU A 234 -21.99 -5.17 -24.44
N LYS A 235 -22.65 -4.12 -23.94
CA LYS A 235 -24.02 -3.76 -24.35
C LYS A 235 -24.05 -3.35 -25.83
N GLY A 236 -23.09 -2.53 -26.26
CA GLY A 236 -22.93 -2.12 -27.66
C GLY A 236 -22.58 -3.28 -28.60
N TYR A 237 -21.85 -4.29 -28.11
CA TYR A 237 -21.62 -5.53 -28.85
C TYR A 237 -22.91 -6.34 -29.04
N ARG A 238 -23.79 -6.37 -28.04
CA ARG A 238 -25.04 -7.15 -28.09
C ARG A 238 -26.19 -6.46 -28.83
N LYS A 239 -26.25 -5.13 -28.78
CA LYS A 239 -27.26 -4.33 -29.48
C LYS A 239 -26.71 -2.95 -29.85
N PRO A 240 -27.17 -2.33 -30.95
CA PRO A 240 -26.86 -0.92 -31.24
C PRO A 240 -27.26 -0.02 -30.06
N LEU A 241 -26.37 0.89 -29.66
CA LEU A 241 -26.62 1.81 -28.54
C LEU A 241 -27.54 2.95 -28.99
N GLU A 242 -28.54 3.25 -28.17
CA GLU A 242 -29.43 4.40 -28.32
C GLU A 242 -29.13 5.46 -27.25
N GLU A 243 -29.64 6.68 -27.42
CA GLU A 243 -29.44 7.79 -26.47
C GLU A 243 -29.82 7.42 -25.03
N LYS A 244 -30.92 6.69 -24.86
CA LYS A 244 -31.40 6.20 -23.55
C LYS A 244 -30.45 5.22 -22.86
N ASP A 245 -29.54 4.60 -23.61
CA ASP A 245 -28.55 3.66 -23.08
C ASP A 245 -27.27 4.37 -22.60
N LEU A 246 -27.09 5.65 -22.95
CA LEU A 246 -25.96 6.47 -22.55
C LEU A 246 -26.08 6.93 -21.09
N TRP A 247 -24.93 7.11 -20.46
CA TRP A 247 -24.85 7.73 -19.13
C TRP A 247 -24.94 9.25 -19.24
N ASP A 248 -25.41 9.86 -18.18
CA ASP A 248 -25.39 11.31 -18.04
C ASP A 248 -23.93 11.81 -18.00
N LEU A 249 -23.68 12.98 -18.60
CA LEU A 249 -22.38 13.64 -18.51
C LEU A 249 -22.05 13.94 -17.04
N ARG A 250 -20.75 13.95 -16.73
CA ARG A 250 -20.28 14.42 -15.42
C ARG A 250 -20.76 15.85 -15.23
N PRO A 251 -21.33 16.20 -14.06
CA PRO A 251 -21.86 17.55 -13.84
C PRO A 251 -20.83 18.67 -14.06
N GLN A 252 -19.57 18.40 -13.74
CA GLN A 252 -18.44 19.32 -13.91
C GLN A 252 -18.11 19.60 -15.39
N ASP A 253 -18.40 18.65 -16.27
CA ASP A 253 -18.17 18.78 -17.72
C ASP A 253 -19.40 19.30 -18.45
N SER A 254 -20.50 19.58 -17.72
CA SER A 254 -21.72 20.09 -18.32
C SER A 254 -21.58 21.57 -18.71
N CYS A 255 -22.25 21.97 -19.80
CA CYS A 255 -22.26 23.37 -20.24
C CYS A 255 -22.68 24.35 -19.13
N LYS A 256 -23.52 23.91 -18.20
CA LYS A 256 -23.99 24.71 -17.06
C LYS A 256 -22.85 25.15 -16.13
N GLU A 257 -21.83 24.31 -15.93
CA GLU A 257 -20.68 24.65 -15.08
C GLU A 257 -19.54 25.27 -15.90
N VAL A 258 -19.36 24.86 -17.16
CA VAL A 258 -18.24 25.31 -18.00
C VAL A 258 -18.48 26.71 -18.58
N MET A 259 -19.67 26.99 -19.15
CA MET A 259 -19.97 28.26 -19.83
C MET A 259 -19.74 29.51 -18.96
N PRO A 260 -20.14 29.54 -17.67
CA PRO A 260 -19.90 30.70 -16.82
C PRO A 260 -18.42 31.04 -16.58
N THR A 261 -17.50 30.11 -16.85
CA THR A 261 -16.05 30.36 -16.74
C THR A 261 -15.52 31.22 -17.91
N PHE A 262 -16.26 31.26 -19.02
CA PHE A 262 -15.87 31.95 -20.26
C PHE A 262 -16.74 33.17 -20.59
N ALA A 263 -17.76 33.45 -19.76
CA ALA A 263 -18.65 34.61 -19.89
C ALA A 263 -18.14 35.80 -19.06
#